data_AF-A0A952SRR3-F1
#
_entry.id   AF-A0A952SRR3-F1
#
_cell.length_a   1.000
_cell.length_b   1.000
_cell.length_c   1.000
_cell.angle_alpha   90.00
_cell.angle_beta   90.00
_cell.angle_gamma   90.00
#
_symmetry.space_group_name_H-M   'P 1'
#
loop_
_entity.id
_entity.type
_entity.pdbx_description
1 polymer ?
#
loop_
_entity_poly.entity_id
_entity_poly.type
_entity_poly.pdbx_seq_one_letter_code
_entity_poly.pdbx_strand_id
1 'polypeptide(L)'
;MNTISPRRAGIAFGGACGLMYLGCVFVMLTVPETAVVRFFNSIIHGINVEPIMRWDMLWWEAIIGFIQFSILGWLFGALVAVLYNISSRPDK
;
A
#
# COMPACT_ATOMS: atom_id res chain seq x y z
N MET A 1 -12.50 23.14 15.05
CA MET A 1 -11.78 22.40 13.99
C MET A 1 -12.11 20.93 14.12
N ASN A 2 -12.35 20.25 13.00
CA ASN A 2 -12.57 18.82 13.00
C ASN A 2 -11.22 18.11 13.18
N THR A 3 -11.13 17.16 14.09
CA THR A 3 -9.94 16.33 14.30
C THR A 3 -10.13 14.97 13.63
N ILE A 4 -9.04 14.41 13.10
CA ILE A 4 -9.03 13.07 12.53
C ILE A 4 -8.57 12.09 13.61
N SER A 5 -9.34 11.04 13.88
CA SER A 5 -8.92 10.00 14.84
C SER A 5 -7.77 9.16 14.25
N PRO A 6 -6.55 9.16 14.86
CA PRO A 6 -5.42 8.42 14.32
C PRO A 6 -5.68 6.91 14.22
N ARG A 7 -6.39 6.34 15.21
CA ARG A 7 -6.77 4.92 15.19
C ARG A 7 -7.66 4.58 13.98
N ARG A 8 -8.68 5.40 13.71
CA ARG A 8 -9.61 5.16 12.59
C ARG A 8 -8.91 5.39 11.25
N ALA A 9 -8.10 6.44 11.14
CA ALA A 9 -7.34 6.75 9.94
C ALA A 9 -6.31 5.65 9.62
N GLY A 10 -5.60 5.15 10.64
CA GLY A 10 -4.70 4.02 10.49
C GLY A 10 -5.44 2.77 10.00
N ILE A 11 -6.55 2.37 10.65
CA ILE A 11 -7.30 1.17 10.23
C ILE A 11 -7.79 1.31 8.78
N ALA A 12 -8.31 2.48 8.41
CA ALA A 12 -8.79 2.73 7.06
C ALA A 12 -7.66 2.66 6.02
N PHE A 13 -6.53 3.34 6.26
CA PHE A 13 -5.43 3.37 5.31
C PHE A 13 -4.71 2.01 5.22
N GLY A 14 -4.49 1.35 6.35
CA GLY A 14 -3.95 -0.01 6.39
C GLY A 14 -4.84 -1.02 5.66
N GLY A 15 -6.15 -0.96 5.86
CA GLY A 15 -7.11 -1.80 5.13
C GLY A 15 -7.13 -1.52 3.62
N ALA A 16 -7.05 -0.25 3.21
CA ALA A 16 -6.97 0.14 1.80
C ALA A 16 -5.66 -0.37 1.15
N CYS A 17 -4.52 -0.26 1.83
CA CYS A 17 -3.26 -0.84 1.39
C CYS A 17 -3.34 -2.37 1.26
N GLY A 18 -3.92 -3.05 2.25
CA GLY A 18 -4.16 -4.49 2.16
C GLY A 18 -5.01 -4.88 0.95
N LEU A 19 -6.12 -4.17 0.72
CA LEU A 19 -6.98 -4.42 -0.45
C LEU A 19 -6.23 -4.17 -1.77
N MET A 20 -5.42 -3.11 -1.84
CA MET A 20 -4.54 -2.85 -2.99
C MET A 20 -3.57 -4.01 -3.24
N TYR A 21 -2.95 -4.55 -2.18
CA TYR A 21 -2.05 -5.70 -2.29
C TYR A 21 -2.76 -6.92 -2.88
N LEU A 22 -3.98 -7.22 -2.41
CA LEU A 22 -4.79 -8.32 -2.97
C LEU A 22 -5.15 -8.06 -4.44
N GLY A 23 -5.41 -6.80 -4.82
CA GLY A 23 -5.58 -6.41 -6.22
C GLY A 23 -4.34 -6.71 -7.06
N CYS A 24 -3.15 -6.41 -6.56
CA CYS A 24 -1.89 -6.75 -7.23
C CYS A 24 -1.74 -8.28 -7.41
N VAL A 25 -2.00 -9.07 -6.36
CA VAL A 25 -1.97 -10.54 -6.43
C VAL A 25 -2.96 -11.05 -7.47
N PHE A 26 -4.19 -10.52 -7.50
CA PHE A 26 -5.20 -10.90 -8.47
C PHE A 26 -4.73 -10.65 -9.92
N VAL A 27 -4.13 -9.48 -10.19
CA VAL A 27 -3.57 -9.17 -11.51
C VAL A 27 -2.46 -10.15 -11.89
N MET A 28 -1.54 -10.44 -10.97
CA MET A 28 -0.45 -11.39 -11.21
C MET A 28 -0.93 -12.82 -11.50
N LEU A 29 -2.07 -13.23 -10.94
CA LEU A 29 -2.63 -14.58 -11.15
C LEU A 29 -3.44 -14.72 -12.45
N THR A 30 -3.93 -13.62 -13.01
CA THR A 30 -4.91 -13.64 -14.11
C THR A 30 -4.37 -13.09 -15.43
N VAL A 31 -3.28 -12.34 -15.38
CA VAL A 31 -2.72 -11.62 -16.54
C VAL A 31 -1.34 -12.21 -16.90
N PRO A 32 -0.98 -12.32 -18.20
CA PRO A 32 0.34 -12.79 -18.60
C PRO A 32 1.48 -11.92 -18.04
N GLU A 33 2.60 -12.55 -17.71
CA GLU A 33 3.74 -11.91 -17.04
C GLU A 33 4.22 -10.64 -17.74
N THR A 34 4.36 -10.69 -19.07
CA THR A 34 4.82 -9.56 -19.88
C THR A 34 3.87 -8.35 -19.83
N ALA A 35 2.56 -8.59 -19.70
CA ALA A 35 1.57 -7.53 -19.58
C ALA A 35 1.59 -6.92 -18.17
N VAL A 36 1.80 -7.73 -17.13
CA VAL A 36 1.97 -7.25 -15.75
C VAL A 36 3.22 -6.39 -15.60
N VAL A 37 4.37 -6.82 -16.14
CA VAL A 37 5.61 -6.03 -16.17
C VAL A 37 5.36 -4.67 -16.83
N ARG A 38 4.70 -4.64 -18.00
CA ARG A 38 4.37 -3.40 -18.70
C ARG A 38 3.45 -2.49 -17.88
N PHE A 39 2.48 -3.06 -17.19
CA PHE A 39 1.57 -2.31 -16.32
C PHE A 39 2.29 -1.67 -15.14
N PHE A 40 3.15 -2.40 -14.42
CA PHE A 40 3.89 -1.82 -13.31
C PHE A 40 4.95 -0.81 -13.77
N ASN A 41 5.62 -1.06 -14.91
CA ASN A 41 6.54 -0.09 -15.50
C ASN A 41 5.84 1.21 -15.89
N SER A 42 4.56 1.15 -16.29
CA SER A 42 3.79 2.37 -16.60
C SER A 42 3.39 3.15 -15.35
N ILE A 43 3.21 2.49 -14.19
CA ILE A 43 2.93 3.16 -12.91
C ILE A 43 4.18 3.83 -12.34
N ILE A 44 5.29 3.09 -12.28
CA ILE A 44 6.50 3.55 -11.59
C ILE A 44 7.31 4.55 -12.43
N HIS A 45 7.09 4.62 -13.74
CA HIS A 45 7.76 5.52 -14.70
C HIS A 45 9.29 5.61 -14.52
N GLY A 46 10.05 4.96 -15.42
CA GLY A 46 11.51 5.07 -15.45
C GLY A 46 12.26 4.04 -14.62
N ILE A 47 11.55 3.07 -14.03
CA ILE A 47 12.13 1.89 -13.40
C ILE A 47 11.57 0.66 -14.13
N ASN A 48 12.47 -0.21 -14.62
CA ASN A 48 12.06 -1.53 -15.09
C ASN A 48 11.94 -2.48 -13.89
N VAL A 49 10.74 -2.96 -13.59
CA VAL A 49 10.47 -3.87 -12.47
C VAL A 49 10.78 -5.33 -12.78
N GLU A 50 10.96 -5.68 -14.06
CA GLU A 50 11.24 -7.06 -14.50
C GLU A 50 12.37 -7.76 -13.72
N PRO A 51 13.52 -7.12 -13.39
CA PRO A 51 14.61 -7.79 -12.70
C PRO A 51 14.33 -8.11 -11.22
N ILE A 52 13.30 -7.50 -10.62
CA ILE A 52 13.00 -7.63 -9.20
C ILE A 52 11.68 -8.37 -8.93
N MET A 53 10.82 -8.54 -9.94
CA MET A 53 9.59 -9.30 -9.78
C MET A 53 9.88 -10.81 -9.72
N ARG A 54 9.29 -11.48 -8.73
CA ARG A 54 9.38 -12.92 -8.55
C ARG A 54 8.02 -13.56 -8.82
N TRP A 55 7.99 -14.47 -9.78
CA TRP A 55 6.78 -15.20 -10.21
C TRP A 55 6.60 -16.53 -9.47
N ASP A 56 7.69 -17.10 -8.99
CA ASP A 56 7.80 -18.38 -8.29
C ASP A 56 7.74 -18.21 -6.76
N MET A 57 6.85 -17.34 -6.28
CA MET A 57 6.72 -17.04 -4.86
C MET A 57 5.85 -18.06 -4.13
N LEU A 58 6.31 -18.54 -2.97
CA LEU A 58 5.49 -19.35 -2.08
C LEU A 58 4.36 -18.51 -1.47
N TRP A 59 3.16 -19.07 -1.37
CA TRP A 59 1.98 -18.37 -0.84
C TRP A 59 2.16 -17.76 0.55
N TRP A 60 3.02 -18.34 1.41
CA TRP A 60 3.29 -17.77 2.73
C TRP A 60 4.07 -16.46 2.66
N GLU A 61 4.97 -16.28 1.68
CA GLU A 61 5.68 -15.02 1.43
C GLU A 61 4.68 -13.92 1.05
N ALA A 62 3.68 -14.26 0.23
CA ALA A 62 2.61 -13.33 -0.14
C ALA A 62 1.73 -12.92 1.05
N ILE A 63 1.40 -13.85 1.95
CA ILE A 63 0.66 -13.55 3.18
C ILE A 63 1.45 -12.60 4.09
N ILE A 64 2.75 -12.83 4.24
CA ILE A 64 3.63 -11.94 5.01
C ILE A 64 3.70 -10.56 4.35
N GLY A 65 3.84 -10.50 3.02
CA GLY A 65 3.83 -9.25 2.26
C GLY A 65 2.54 -8.46 2.48
N PHE A 66 1.38 -9.12 2.44
CA PHE A 66 0.08 -8.50 2.75
C PHE A 66 0.04 -7.90 4.16
N ILE A 67 0.48 -8.65 5.17
CA ILE A 67 0.50 -8.21 6.57
C ILE A 67 1.42 -6.98 6.71
N GLN A 68 2.65 -7.07 6.18
CA GLN A 68 3.63 -5.98 6.26
C GLN A 68 3.12 -4.71 5.57
N PHE A 69 2.61 -4.82 4.34
CA PHE A 69 2.10 -3.68 3.60
C PHE A 69 0.89 -3.03 4.29
N SER A 70 0.01 -3.84 4.89
CA SER A 70 -1.13 -3.35 5.67
C SER A 70 -0.70 -2.64 6.95
N ILE A 71 0.33 -3.15 7.65
CA ILE A 71 0.90 -2.50 8.85
C ILE A 71 1.55 -1.16 8.48
N LEU A 72 2.31 -1.11 7.39
CA LEU A 72 2.92 0.12 6.91
C LEU A 72 1.86 1.17 6.55
N GLY A 73 0.80 0.76 5.84
CA GLY A 73 -0.36 1.62 5.61
C GLY A 73 -1.02 2.06 6.92
N TRP A 74 -1.20 1.16 7.88
CA TRP A 74 -1.79 1.54 9.17
C TRP A 74 -0.98 2.62 9.90
N LEU A 75 0.34 2.49 9.94
CA LEU A 75 1.24 3.48 10.51
C LEU A 75 1.18 4.82 9.76
N PHE A 76 1.20 4.79 8.43
CA PHE A 76 1.11 5.99 7.60
C PHE A 76 -0.22 6.73 7.79
N GLY A 77 -1.34 6.01 7.84
CA GLY A 77 -2.66 6.61 8.09
C GLY A 77 -2.75 7.28 9.45
N ALA A 78 -2.20 6.64 10.49
CA ALA A 78 -2.12 7.23 11.82
C ALA A 78 -1.22 8.48 11.85
N LEU A 79 -0.07 8.44 11.16
CA LEU A 79 0.85 9.57 11.05
C LEU A 79 0.20 10.76 10.36
N VAL A 80 -0.47 10.55 9.21
CA VAL A 80 -1.19 11.62 8.49
C VAL A 80 -2.22 12.29 9.40
N ALA A 81 -3.01 11.52 10.15
CA ALA A 81 -3.99 12.06 11.08
C ALA A 81 -3.34 12.90 12.20
N VAL A 82 -2.21 12.45 12.75
CA VAL A 82 -1.47 13.20 13.77
C VAL A 82 -0.95 14.53 13.19
N LEU A 83 -0.30 14.49 12.03
CA LEU A 83 0.24 15.69 11.37
C LEU A 83 -0.87 16.69 11.04
N TYR A 84 -2.01 16.23 10.49
CA TYR A 84 -3.18 17.06 10.24
C TYR A 84 -3.72 17.72 11.51
N ASN A 85 -3.82 16.96 12.60
CA ASN A 85 -4.33 17.48 13.86
C ASN A 85 -3.38 18.49 14.51
N ILE A 86 -2.06 18.36 14.30
CA ILE A 86 -1.07 19.33 14.77
C ILE A 86 -1.14 20.59 13.92
N SER A 87 -1.11 20.48 12.59
CA SER A 87 -1.11 21.63 11.67
C SER A 87 -2.39 22.45 11.73
N SER A 88 -3.50 21.84 12.11
CA SER A 88 -4.77 22.56 12.19
C SER A 88 -4.88 23.38 13.47
N ARG A 89 -4.06 23.14 14.52
CA ARG A 89 -4.16 23.87 15.79
C ARG A 89 -3.95 25.37 15.54
N PRO A 90 -4.82 26.25 16.09
CA PRO A 90 -4.59 27.67 15.97
C PRO A 90 -3.27 28.01 16.66
N ASP A 91 -2.42 28.80 16.00
CA ASP A 91 -1.32 29.46 16.68
C ASP A 91 -1.93 30.32 17.79
N LYS A 92 -1.42 30.15 19.02
CA LYS A 92 -1.83 30.97 20.16
C LYS A 92 -1.37 32.41 19.98
#